data_AF-A0A921U081-F1
#
_entry.id   AF-A0A921U081-F1
#
_cell.length_a   1.000
_cell.length_b   1.000
_cell.length_c   1.000
_cell.angle_alpha   90.00
_cell.angle_beta   90.00
_cell.angle_gamma   90.00
#
_symmetry.space_group_name_H-M   'P 1'
#
loop_
_entity.id
_entity.type
_entity.pdbx_description
1 polymer ?
#
loop_
_entity_poly.entity_id
_entity_poly.type
_entity_poly.pdbx_seq_one_letter_code
_entity_poly.pdbx_strand_id
1 'polypeptide(L)'
;MNFTVRFKEKFQMENPGIRGVPSPSLLLLWAYDTAWSLAAAVNRNRVSSSTPGRTLLGAVLDTTFDGLAGRFRLRNGLLQVSTYEVVNIIGKGARTVGFWTPESGIFKNLKANNEKGLKQILWPGDLATAPRGWDVSSTGSPLRVIVPSRHGFDQLVKVSYNPTNISVIVTGYCIDVFDALMKNLPYLVAYQYVPFNDTSTYDSILNLVYEKEADAVVGDTTISTDRMNKVAFTMPYTDIGLSMIVVLKKYSSRSMWIFLQPLTHTLWITSLAFFFLTGFVVWVIEHRINPEFRGTPWQQFGIIFYFAFSTLVFSHKEKLESNLSRLVVIVWVFVVLILTSSYTASLTSMLTFQQFQPTVTSVQDLLRNGHFVGYQRGSTVKYWLEEMGFHKKNLLGYGTVEEYAEALQMGSENGGVSAIFDENPYLKIFLSKYCEGYTMVGPTYRLGGFGFAFPIGSPMVHDVSQAFMTPAVQEEMARIERKWFGNPGACGSSSDGINSSRLGFSNFSGLFLISGLTSGLALLISLSILVYQKRDELSAEASRTRSMSLQRLHMWLERLRTWYQAQGVTHHQ
;
A
#
# COMPACT_ATOMS: atom_id res chain seq x y z
N MET A 1 -59.53 55.20 -25.02
CA MET A 1 -59.70 54.04 -25.93
C MET A 1 -58.38 53.26 -25.96
N ASN A 2 -58.39 51.94 -25.77
CA ASN A 2 -57.17 51.14 -25.66
C ASN A 2 -56.40 51.12 -27.01
N PHE A 3 -55.11 51.51 -27.02
CA PHE A 3 -54.30 51.58 -28.25
C PHE A 3 -54.32 50.26 -29.02
N THR A 4 -54.23 49.13 -28.33
CA THR A 4 -54.25 47.80 -28.94
C THR A 4 -55.55 47.52 -29.68
N VAL A 5 -56.69 47.97 -29.15
CA VAL A 5 -58.00 47.80 -29.80
C VAL A 5 -58.05 48.64 -31.07
N ARG A 6 -57.68 49.94 -30.97
CA ARG A 6 -57.63 50.85 -32.12
C ARG A 6 -56.66 50.37 -33.20
N PHE A 7 -55.51 49.83 -32.81
CA PHE A 7 -54.53 49.26 -33.73
C PHE A 7 -55.10 48.05 -34.45
N LYS A 8 -55.72 47.10 -33.73
CA LYS A 8 -56.30 45.90 -34.33
C LYS A 8 -57.44 46.21 -35.29
N GLU A 9 -58.33 47.12 -34.91
CA GLU A 9 -59.44 47.58 -35.77
C GLU A 9 -58.90 48.19 -37.08
N LYS A 10 -57.96 49.14 -36.97
CA LYS A 10 -57.38 49.80 -38.15
C LYS A 10 -56.59 48.83 -39.03
N PHE A 11 -55.79 47.95 -38.43
CA PHE A 11 -55.02 46.95 -39.17
C PHE A 11 -55.93 45.99 -39.93
N GLN A 12 -57.05 45.57 -39.32
CA GLN A 12 -58.02 44.68 -39.96
C GLN A 12 -58.80 45.36 -41.09
N MET A 13 -59.10 46.66 -40.95
CA MET A 13 -59.69 47.46 -42.04
C MET A 13 -58.74 47.57 -43.25
N GLU A 14 -57.44 47.81 -42.99
CA GLU A 14 -56.44 47.95 -44.05
C GLU A 14 -56.02 46.58 -44.65
N ASN A 15 -56.18 45.48 -43.92
CA ASN A 15 -55.75 44.14 -44.31
C ASN A 15 -56.86 43.07 -44.09
N PRO A 16 -57.95 43.10 -44.87
CA PRO A 16 -59.14 42.26 -44.63
C PRO A 16 -58.91 40.74 -44.82
N GLY A 17 -57.82 40.34 -45.47
CA GLY A 17 -57.48 38.92 -45.72
C GLY A 17 -56.74 38.22 -44.58
N ILE A 18 -56.27 38.93 -43.56
CA ILE A 18 -55.46 38.36 -42.47
C ILE A 18 -56.37 37.98 -41.30
N ARG A 19 -56.48 36.69 -40.99
CA ARG A 19 -57.20 36.20 -39.80
C ARG A 19 -56.27 36.15 -38.59
N GLY A 20 -56.66 36.84 -37.52
CA GLY A 20 -55.90 36.90 -36.25
C GLY A 20 -54.86 38.01 -36.25
N VAL A 21 -55.29 39.25 -35.94
CA VAL A 21 -54.36 40.39 -35.87
C VAL A 21 -53.40 40.23 -34.67
N PRO A 22 -52.08 40.22 -34.90
CA PRO A 22 -51.10 40.09 -33.82
C PRO A 22 -51.21 41.26 -32.83
N SER A 23 -50.89 41.00 -31.56
CA SER A 23 -50.70 42.09 -30.59
C SER A 23 -49.54 42.99 -31.03
N PRO A 24 -49.59 44.31 -30.77
CA PRO A 24 -48.52 45.22 -31.12
C PRO A 24 -47.21 44.77 -30.45
N SER A 25 -46.15 44.64 -31.25
CA SER A 25 -44.82 44.30 -30.75
C SER A 25 -44.19 45.49 -30.03
N LEU A 26 -43.20 45.23 -29.15
CA LEU A 26 -42.45 46.30 -28.49
C LEU A 26 -41.82 47.29 -29.48
N LEU A 27 -41.30 46.77 -30.59
CA LEU A 27 -40.73 47.60 -31.68
C LEU A 27 -41.76 48.55 -32.29
N LEU A 28 -43.01 48.11 -32.43
CA LEU A 28 -44.09 48.96 -32.94
C LEU A 28 -44.46 50.06 -31.94
N LEU A 29 -44.47 49.73 -30.64
CA LEU A 29 -44.70 50.74 -29.59
C LEU A 29 -43.57 51.78 -29.58
N TRP A 30 -42.31 51.34 -29.73
CA TRP A 30 -41.17 52.25 -29.86
C TRP A 30 -41.24 53.10 -31.12
N ALA A 31 -41.67 52.56 -32.26
CA ALA A 31 -41.85 53.33 -33.48
C ALA A 31 -42.92 54.42 -33.30
N TYR A 32 -44.03 54.09 -32.63
CA TYR A 32 -45.08 55.05 -32.30
C TYR A 32 -44.56 56.16 -31.39
N ASP A 33 -43.89 55.80 -30.29
CA ASP A 33 -43.32 56.77 -29.35
C ASP A 33 -42.22 57.62 -30.00
N THR A 34 -41.44 57.06 -30.93
CA THR A 34 -40.42 57.81 -31.69
C THR A 34 -41.05 58.81 -32.66
N ALA A 35 -42.13 58.44 -33.34
CA ALA A 35 -42.86 59.39 -34.18
C ALA A 35 -43.50 60.51 -33.33
N TRP A 36 -43.99 60.15 -32.15
CA TRP A 36 -44.55 61.11 -31.19
C TRP A 36 -43.49 62.05 -30.62
N SER A 37 -42.28 61.56 -30.31
CA SER A 37 -41.19 62.39 -29.82
C SER A 37 -40.76 63.42 -30.87
N LEU A 38 -40.71 63.03 -32.15
CA LEU A 38 -40.43 63.94 -33.25
C LEU A 38 -41.53 65.01 -33.40
N ALA A 39 -42.80 64.60 -33.38
CA ALA A 39 -43.93 65.52 -33.47
C ALA A 39 -43.96 66.50 -32.28
N ALA A 40 -43.70 66.01 -31.07
CA ALA A 40 -43.62 66.82 -29.86
C ALA A 40 -42.46 67.82 -29.93
N ALA A 41 -41.28 67.40 -30.42
CA ALA A 41 -40.11 68.25 -30.59
C ALA A 41 -40.37 69.40 -31.58
N VAL A 42 -41.00 69.09 -32.73
CA VAL A 42 -41.37 70.08 -33.76
C VAL A 42 -42.38 71.08 -33.22
N ASN A 43 -43.43 70.61 -32.56
CA ASN A 43 -44.51 71.45 -32.06
C ASN A 43 -44.05 72.36 -30.90
N ARG A 44 -43.26 71.82 -29.96
CA ARG A 44 -42.79 72.55 -28.77
C ARG A 44 -41.78 73.64 -29.10
N ASN A 45 -40.93 73.42 -30.10
CA ASN A 45 -39.87 74.36 -30.49
C ASN A 45 -40.21 75.19 -31.74
N ARG A 46 -41.46 75.13 -32.23
CA ARG A 46 -41.94 75.85 -33.44
C ARG A 46 -40.97 75.75 -34.61
N VAL A 47 -40.49 74.53 -34.86
CA VAL A 47 -39.47 74.24 -35.87
C VAL A 47 -40.04 74.53 -37.26
N SER A 48 -39.38 75.40 -38.02
CA SER A 48 -39.69 75.67 -39.43
C SER A 48 -38.75 74.89 -40.36
N SER A 49 -39.06 74.81 -41.67
CA SER A 49 -38.25 74.12 -42.68
C SER A 49 -36.80 74.62 -42.78
N SER A 50 -36.53 75.85 -42.31
CA SER A 50 -35.20 76.47 -42.26
C SER A 50 -34.40 76.17 -41.00
N THR A 51 -34.90 75.34 -40.08
CA THR A 51 -34.24 75.09 -38.79
C THR A 51 -33.01 74.19 -38.96
N PRO A 52 -31.83 74.56 -38.42
CA PRO A 52 -30.65 73.71 -38.47
C PRO A 52 -30.91 72.33 -37.82
N GLY A 53 -30.46 71.25 -38.46
CA GLY A 53 -30.67 69.88 -37.98
C GLY A 53 -30.12 69.62 -36.57
N ARG A 54 -29.07 70.34 -36.15
CA ARG A 54 -28.55 70.29 -34.77
C ARG A 54 -29.54 70.81 -33.73
N THR A 55 -30.31 71.84 -34.07
CA THR A 55 -31.33 72.42 -33.19
C THR A 55 -32.53 71.47 -33.07
N LEU A 56 -32.94 70.84 -34.18
CA LEU A 56 -33.97 69.80 -34.16
C LEU A 56 -33.52 68.57 -33.37
N LEU A 57 -32.27 68.13 -33.53
CA LEU A 57 -31.72 67.01 -32.76
C LEU A 57 -31.68 67.34 -31.26
N GLY A 58 -31.25 68.53 -30.88
CA GLY A 58 -31.29 68.99 -29.49
C GLY A 58 -32.71 68.99 -28.92
N ALA A 59 -33.69 69.46 -29.70
CA ALA A 59 -35.10 69.45 -29.34
C ALA A 59 -35.65 68.03 -29.14
N VAL A 60 -35.28 67.06 -29.99
CA VAL A 60 -35.70 65.66 -29.86
C VAL A 60 -35.07 65.01 -28.63
N LEU A 61 -33.78 65.25 -28.38
CA LEU A 61 -33.07 64.71 -27.22
C LEU A 61 -33.61 65.23 -25.88
N ASP A 62 -34.15 66.46 -25.86
CA ASP A 62 -34.77 67.07 -24.67
C ASP A 62 -36.23 66.62 -24.45
N THR A 63 -36.83 65.88 -25.39
CA THR A 63 -38.20 65.39 -25.20
C THR A 63 -38.30 64.33 -24.11
N THR A 64 -39.22 64.58 -23.17
CA THR A 64 -39.62 63.60 -22.16
C THR A 64 -41.13 63.54 -22.07
N PHE A 65 -41.71 62.34 -22.16
CA PHE A 65 -43.14 62.10 -22.02
C PHE A 65 -43.42 60.65 -21.64
N ASP A 66 -44.64 60.35 -21.19
CA ASP A 66 -45.10 58.98 -20.96
C ASP A 66 -45.73 58.44 -22.25
N GLY A 67 -45.01 57.54 -22.92
CA GLY A 67 -45.42 56.89 -24.16
C GLY A 67 -46.10 55.56 -23.94
N LEU A 68 -46.39 54.86 -25.03
CA LEU A 68 -47.00 53.53 -25.00
C LEU A 68 -46.04 52.44 -24.52
N ALA A 69 -44.73 52.62 -24.73
CA ALA A 69 -43.68 51.73 -24.24
C ALA A 69 -43.13 52.12 -22.85
N GLY A 70 -43.77 53.08 -22.18
CA GLY A 70 -43.33 53.63 -20.90
C GLY A 70 -42.77 55.04 -21.02
N ARG A 71 -42.05 55.49 -19.99
CA ARG A 71 -41.49 56.84 -19.95
C ARG A 71 -40.37 56.99 -20.98
N PHE A 72 -40.60 57.83 -21.99
CA PHE A 72 -39.63 58.15 -23.02
C PHE A 72 -38.64 59.19 -22.50
N ARG A 73 -37.36 58.83 -22.46
CA ARG A 73 -36.25 59.72 -22.12
C ARG A 73 -34.98 59.24 -22.82
N LEU A 74 -34.33 60.14 -23.56
CA LEU A 74 -33.07 59.84 -24.23
C LEU A 74 -31.90 60.39 -23.40
N ARG A 75 -30.91 59.54 -23.11
CA ARG A 75 -29.64 59.95 -22.50
C ARG A 75 -28.53 59.57 -23.45
N ASN A 76 -27.75 60.55 -23.93
CA ASN A 76 -26.71 60.36 -24.95
C ASN A 76 -27.24 59.68 -26.24
N GLY A 77 -28.50 59.94 -26.62
CA GLY A 77 -29.12 59.34 -27.80
C GLY A 77 -29.68 57.92 -27.60
N LEU A 78 -29.59 57.35 -26.40
CA LEU A 78 -30.13 56.02 -26.08
C LEU A 78 -31.39 56.13 -25.21
N LEU A 79 -32.39 55.29 -25.49
CA LEU A 79 -33.60 55.19 -24.69
C LEU A 79 -33.26 54.62 -23.31
N GLN A 80 -33.56 55.40 -22.26
CA GLN A 80 -33.39 54.97 -20.89
C GLN A 80 -34.63 54.15 -20.47
N VAL A 81 -34.53 52.83 -20.57
CA VAL A 81 -35.58 51.93 -20.06
C VAL A 81 -35.63 52.04 -18.54
N SER A 82 -36.79 52.42 -18.01
CA SER A 82 -36.94 52.73 -16.58
C SER A 82 -37.16 51.48 -15.72
N THR A 83 -37.75 50.44 -16.30
CA THR A 83 -38.18 49.22 -15.59
C THR A 83 -38.04 48.01 -16.49
N TYR A 84 -37.44 46.94 -15.97
CA TYR A 84 -37.40 45.63 -16.59
C TYR A 84 -38.35 44.68 -15.87
N GLU A 85 -39.07 43.87 -16.63
CA GLU A 85 -39.94 42.82 -16.10
C GLU A 85 -39.20 41.48 -16.10
N VAL A 86 -39.17 40.81 -14.94
CA VAL A 86 -38.59 39.48 -14.80
C VAL A 86 -39.72 38.46 -14.93
N VAL A 87 -39.59 37.57 -15.90
CA VAL A 87 -40.62 36.60 -16.28
C VAL A 87 -40.09 35.18 -16.11
N ASN A 88 -40.85 34.33 -15.42
CA ASN A 88 -40.62 32.89 -15.33
C ASN A 88 -41.49 32.17 -16.36
N ILE A 89 -40.88 31.37 -17.23
CA ILE A 89 -41.59 30.62 -18.28
C ILE A 89 -41.92 29.24 -17.73
N ILE A 90 -43.22 28.92 -17.66
CA ILE A 90 -43.73 27.67 -17.10
C ILE A 90 -44.58 26.99 -18.17
N GLY A 91 -44.06 25.91 -18.76
CA GLY A 91 -44.69 25.21 -19.87
C GLY A 91 -44.88 26.14 -21.08
N LYS A 92 -46.14 26.38 -21.47
CA LYS A 92 -46.49 27.32 -22.56
C LYS A 92 -46.84 28.73 -22.07
N GLY A 93 -46.82 28.97 -20.76
CA GLY A 93 -47.22 30.22 -20.13
C GLY A 93 -46.04 31.03 -19.60
N ALA A 94 -46.21 32.34 -19.53
CA ALA A 94 -45.25 33.26 -18.94
C ALA A 94 -45.85 33.84 -17.66
N ARG A 95 -45.09 33.81 -16.55
CA ARG A 95 -45.50 34.36 -15.25
C ARG A 95 -44.52 35.44 -14.81
N THR A 96 -45.00 36.65 -14.63
CA THR A 96 -44.20 37.74 -14.04
C THR A 96 -43.84 37.42 -12.59
N VAL A 97 -42.55 37.38 -12.31
CA VAL A 97 -42.02 37.11 -10.97
C VAL A 97 -41.46 38.36 -10.28
N GLY A 98 -41.20 39.44 -11.01
CA GLY A 98 -40.86 40.72 -10.40
C GLY A 98 -40.40 41.74 -11.42
N PHE A 99 -39.85 42.84 -10.92
CA PHE A 99 -39.38 43.95 -11.70
C PHE A 99 -38.00 44.40 -11.21
N TRP A 100 -37.20 44.94 -12.11
CA TRP A 100 -35.92 45.56 -11.79
C TRP A 100 -35.90 47.01 -12.28
N THR A 101 -35.48 47.92 -11.41
CA THR A 101 -35.22 49.32 -11.77
C THR A 101 -33.79 49.69 -11.37
N PRO A 102 -33.14 50.64 -12.07
CA PRO A 102 -31.80 51.10 -11.72
C PRO A 102 -31.70 51.68 -10.29
N GLU A 103 -32.78 52.28 -9.78
CA GLU A 103 -32.79 52.98 -8.49
C GLU A 103 -33.12 52.05 -7.30
N SER A 104 -33.95 51.02 -7.51
CA SER A 104 -34.49 50.18 -6.42
C SER A 104 -34.05 48.72 -6.46
N GLY A 105 -33.33 48.29 -7.50
CA GLY A 105 -32.97 46.90 -7.69
C GLY A 105 -34.20 46.02 -7.97
N ILE A 106 -34.23 44.80 -7.43
CA ILE A 106 -35.30 43.81 -7.69
C ILE A 106 -36.42 43.91 -6.65
N PHE A 107 -37.67 44.02 -7.11
CA PHE A 107 -38.87 44.07 -6.28
C PHE A 107 -40.06 43.32 -6.89
N LYS A 108 -41.03 42.92 -6.05
CA LYS A 108 -42.13 42.02 -6.46
C LYS A 108 -43.24 42.70 -7.25
N ASN A 109 -43.58 43.95 -6.91
CA ASN A 109 -44.75 44.65 -7.46
C ASN A 109 -44.47 46.14 -7.67
N LEU A 110 -44.87 46.69 -8.83
CA LEU A 110 -44.74 48.12 -9.16
C LEU A 110 -45.57 49.07 -8.29
N LYS A 111 -46.61 48.57 -7.63
CA LYS A 111 -47.52 49.38 -6.79
C LYS A 111 -47.16 49.37 -5.31
N ALA A 112 -46.27 48.48 -4.88
CA ALA A 112 -45.90 48.30 -3.48
C ALA A 112 -44.37 48.36 -3.37
N ASN A 113 -43.83 49.56 -3.18
CA ASN A 113 -42.39 49.86 -3.17
C ASN A 113 -41.56 49.14 -2.09
N ASN A 114 -42.17 48.29 -1.25
CA ASN A 114 -41.53 47.75 -0.05
C ASN A 114 -41.28 46.22 -0.08
N GLU A 115 -41.75 45.49 -1.08
CA GLU A 115 -41.49 44.05 -1.17
C GLU A 115 -40.23 43.75 -2.01
N LYS A 116 -39.07 43.71 -1.34
CA LYS A 116 -37.80 43.31 -1.97
C LYS A 116 -37.84 41.85 -2.44
N GLY A 117 -37.17 41.59 -3.57
CA GLY A 117 -37.00 40.25 -4.14
C GLY A 117 -38.01 39.87 -5.22
N LEU A 118 -37.95 38.61 -5.67
CA LEU A 118 -38.87 38.04 -6.66
C LEU A 118 -39.99 37.26 -5.96
N LYS A 119 -41.13 37.15 -6.64
CA LYS A 119 -42.16 36.15 -6.33
C LYS A 119 -41.58 34.76 -6.53
N GLN A 120 -42.26 33.77 -5.95
CA GLN A 120 -41.85 32.36 -6.02
C GLN A 120 -41.55 31.93 -7.46
N ILE A 121 -40.29 31.56 -7.70
CA ILE A 121 -39.82 30.99 -8.98
C ILE A 121 -40.13 29.49 -8.93
N LEU A 122 -40.72 28.98 -10.01
CA LEU A 122 -40.88 27.56 -10.24
C LEU A 122 -39.77 27.14 -11.19
N TRP A 123 -38.92 26.25 -10.73
CA TRP A 123 -37.81 25.67 -11.47
C TRP A 123 -38.31 24.46 -12.28
N PRO A 124 -37.55 23.99 -13.28
CA PRO A 124 -37.89 22.78 -14.04
C PRO A 124 -38.23 21.60 -13.10
N GLY A 125 -39.27 20.83 -13.43
CA GLY A 125 -39.75 19.72 -12.58
C GLY A 125 -40.64 20.15 -11.40
N ASP A 126 -41.31 21.30 -11.50
CA ASP A 126 -42.24 21.84 -10.49
C ASP A 126 -41.62 22.12 -9.12
N LEU A 127 -40.31 22.40 -9.09
CA LEU A 127 -39.55 22.70 -7.88
C LEU A 127 -39.76 24.16 -7.42
N ALA A 128 -40.21 24.35 -6.19
CA ALA A 128 -40.34 25.67 -5.56
C ALA A 128 -39.01 26.18 -4.97
N THR A 129 -38.06 25.32 -4.67
CA THR A 129 -36.74 25.73 -4.20
C THR A 129 -35.76 25.76 -5.37
N ALA A 130 -34.86 26.74 -5.38
CA ALA A 130 -33.76 26.73 -6.34
C ALA A 130 -32.95 25.45 -6.15
N PRO A 131 -32.80 24.61 -7.19
CA PRO A 131 -31.99 23.41 -7.08
C PRO A 131 -30.57 23.82 -6.70
N ARG A 132 -30.00 23.14 -5.71
CA ARG A 132 -28.60 23.31 -5.32
C ARG A 132 -27.79 22.26 -6.06
N GLY A 133 -26.73 22.67 -6.74
CA GLY A 133 -25.87 21.78 -7.50
C GLY A 133 -26.10 21.87 -9.01
N TRP A 134 -25.48 20.94 -9.73
CA TRP A 134 -25.47 20.90 -11.20
C TRP A 134 -26.25 19.68 -11.68
N ASP A 135 -27.29 19.89 -12.49
CA ASP A 135 -27.87 18.78 -13.26
C ASP A 135 -26.92 18.51 -14.44
N VAL A 136 -26.09 17.47 -14.29
CA VAL A 136 -25.04 17.17 -15.28
C VAL A 136 -25.64 16.69 -16.59
N SER A 137 -26.92 16.29 -16.61
CA SER A 137 -27.60 15.90 -17.83
C SER A 137 -28.59 16.96 -18.29
N SER A 138 -28.24 17.66 -19.37
CA SER A 138 -29.21 18.48 -20.12
C SER A 138 -30.42 17.68 -20.64
N THR A 139 -30.33 16.34 -20.61
CA THR A 139 -31.32 15.39 -21.14
C THR A 139 -31.98 14.52 -20.06
N GLY A 140 -31.60 14.64 -18.78
CA GLY A 140 -32.10 13.79 -17.69
C GLY A 140 -31.57 12.34 -17.68
N SER A 141 -30.51 12.04 -18.44
CA SER A 141 -29.85 10.73 -18.49
C SER A 141 -28.79 10.57 -17.39
N PRO A 142 -28.60 9.37 -16.82
CA PRO A 142 -27.56 9.12 -15.82
C PRO A 142 -26.15 9.32 -16.40
N LEU A 143 -25.20 9.73 -15.57
CA LEU A 143 -23.78 9.83 -15.93
C LEU A 143 -23.25 8.48 -16.40
N ARG A 144 -22.51 8.47 -17.50
CA ARG A 144 -21.80 7.29 -17.99
C ARG A 144 -20.44 7.22 -17.33
N VAL A 145 -20.35 6.35 -16.32
CA VAL A 145 -19.12 6.12 -15.56
C VAL A 145 -18.41 4.90 -16.12
N ILE A 146 -17.26 5.10 -16.74
CA ILE A 146 -16.46 4.02 -17.32
C ILE A 146 -15.66 3.34 -16.23
N VAL A 147 -15.63 2.01 -16.26
CA VAL A 147 -14.92 1.18 -15.29
C VAL A 147 -13.96 0.23 -16.03
N PRO A 148 -12.66 0.21 -15.68
CA PRO A 148 -11.70 -0.70 -16.29
C PRO A 148 -12.01 -2.15 -15.90
N SER A 149 -12.16 -3.04 -16.88
CA SER A 149 -12.28 -4.49 -16.63
C SER A 149 -10.91 -5.14 -16.77
N ARG A 150 -10.23 -5.38 -15.64
CA ARG A 150 -8.94 -6.10 -15.61
C ARG A 150 -9.03 -7.33 -14.73
N HIS A 151 -8.36 -8.40 -15.16
CA HIS A 151 -8.21 -9.62 -14.38
C HIS A 151 -6.95 -9.55 -13.51
N GLY A 152 -7.01 -10.14 -12.31
CA GLY A 152 -5.86 -10.32 -11.43
C GLY A 152 -5.96 -9.57 -10.10
N PHE A 153 -6.68 -8.43 -10.07
CA PHE A 153 -6.87 -7.61 -8.87
C PHE A 153 -8.36 -7.25 -8.66
N ASP A 154 -9.20 -8.29 -8.68
CA ASP A 154 -10.66 -8.21 -8.49
C ASP A 154 -11.09 -7.42 -7.23
N GLN A 155 -10.23 -7.33 -6.21
CA GLN A 155 -10.52 -6.58 -4.99
C GLN A 155 -10.60 -5.06 -5.22
N LEU A 156 -9.90 -4.52 -6.22
CA LEU A 156 -10.00 -3.09 -6.57
C LEU A 156 -11.22 -2.82 -7.42
N VAL A 157 -11.37 -3.58 -8.50
CA VAL A 157 -12.47 -3.50 -9.44
C VAL A 157 -12.74 -4.89 -10.01
N LYS A 158 -13.97 -5.36 -9.88
CA LYS A 158 -14.47 -6.60 -10.43
C LYS A 158 -15.75 -6.32 -11.19
N VAL A 159 -15.73 -6.69 -12.46
CA VAL A 159 -16.90 -6.68 -13.34
C VAL A 159 -17.40 -8.11 -13.47
N SER A 160 -18.64 -8.35 -13.08
CA SER A 160 -19.33 -9.62 -13.29
C SER A 160 -20.63 -9.41 -14.06
N TYR A 161 -21.00 -10.40 -14.88
CA TYR A 161 -22.19 -10.35 -15.71
C TYR A 161 -23.21 -11.31 -15.13
N ASN A 162 -24.41 -10.81 -14.80
CA ASN A 162 -25.46 -11.67 -14.30
C ASN A 162 -26.05 -12.52 -15.45
N PRO A 163 -25.94 -13.86 -15.40
CA PRO A 163 -26.38 -14.73 -16.49
C PRO A 163 -27.88 -14.68 -16.78
N THR A 164 -28.72 -14.21 -15.84
CA THR A 164 -30.19 -14.17 -16.00
C THR A 164 -30.75 -12.87 -16.54
N ASN A 165 -30.09 -11.72 -16.35
CA ASN A 165 -30.64 -10.40 -16.73
C ASN A 165 -29.70 -9.55 -17.60
N ILE A 166 -28.52 -10.07 -17.97
CA ILE A 166 -27.48 -9.32 -18.72
C ILE A 166 -27.12 -7.98 -18.00
N SER A 167 -27.40 -7.89 -16.70
CA SER A 167 -27.05 -6.73 -15.89
C SER A 167 -25.60 -6.82 -15.48
N VAL A 168 -24.86 -5.74 -15.68
CA VAL A 168 -23.47 -5.62 -15.21
C VAL A 168 -23.48 -5.36 -13.70
N ILE A 169 -22.79 -6.22 -12.95
CA ILE A 169 -22.54 -6.04 -11.52
C ILE A 169 -21.08 -5.64 -11.37
N VAL A 170 -20.86 -4.39 -10.98
CA VAL A 170 -19.54 -3.82 -10.74
C VAL A 170 -19.35 -3.70 -9.23
N THR A 171 -18.26 -4.28 -8.72
CA THR A 171 -17.93 -4.31 -7.29
C THR A 171 -16.43 -4.09 -7.11
N GLY A 172 -15.99 -3.68 -5.93
CA GLY A 172 -14.57 -3.51 -5.63
C GLY A 172 -14.33 -2.30 -4.74
N TYR A 173 -13.12 -2.19 -4.22
CA TYR A 173 -12.71 -1.07 -3.37
C TYR A 173 -12.98 0.29 -4.05
N CYS A 174 -12.52 0.49 -5.29
CA CYS A 174 -12.68 1.78 -5.98
C CYS A 174 -14.16 2.16 -6.21
N ILE A 175 -15.03 1.15 -6.35
CA ILE A 175 -16.46 1.30 -6.60
C ILE A 175 -17.19 1.66 -5.32
N ASP A 176 -16.93 0.93 -4.24
CA ASP A 176 -17.50 1.22 -2.92
C ASP A 176 -17.13 2.63 -2.45
N VAL A 177 -15.88 3.05 -2.70
CA VAL A 177 -15.40 4.42 -2.41
C VAL A 177 -16.17 5.46 -3.21
N PHE A 178 -16.32 5.25 -4.52
CA PHE A 178 -17.04 6.18 -5.39
C PHE A 178 -18.51 6.30 -4.96
N ASP A 179 -19.19 5.17 -4.74
CA ASP A 179 -20.58 5.15 -4.28
C ASP A 179 -20.76 5.87 -2.93
N ALA A 180 -19.83 5.68 -1.99
CA ALA A 180 -19.85 6.37 -0.71
C ALA A 180 -19.71 7.89 -0.87
N LEU A 181 -18.86 8.35 -1.79
CA LEU A 181 -18.68 9.77 -2.08
C LEU A 181 -19.91 10.37 -2.75
N MET A 182 -20.43 9.71 -3.79
CA MET A 182 -21.60 10.16 -4.54
C MET A 182 -22.85 10.26 -3.66
N LYS A 183 -23.02 9.34 -2.70
CA LYS A 183 -24.12 9.36 -1.73
C LYS A 183 -24.06 10.56 -0.76
N ASN A 184 -22.86 11.06 -0.47
CA ASN A 184 -22.63 12.16 0.46
C ASN A 184 -22.51 13.53 -0.23
N LEU A 185 -22.76 13.60 -1.54
CA LEU A 185 -22.88 14.88 -2.24
C LEU A 185 -24.14 15.64 -1.78
N PRO A 186 -24.12 16.99 -1.82
CA PRO A 186 -25.26 17.81 -1.40
C PRO A 186 -26.49 17.73 -2.34
N TYR A 187 -26.39 16.98 -3.44
CA TYR A 187 -27.41 16.75 -4.45
C TYR A 187 -27.36 15.30 -4.94
N LEU A 188 -28.49 14.81 -5.46
CA LEU A 188 -28.58 13.46 -6.01
C LEU A 188 -28.02 13.43 -7.42
N VAL A 189 -27.12 12.49 -7.69
CA VAL A 189 -26.56 12.26 -9.02
C VAL A 189 -26.92 10.85 -9.46
N ALA A 190 -27.63 10.73 -10.58
CA ALA A 190 -27.87 9.45 -11.22
C ALA A 190 -26.65 9.09 -12.08
N TYR A 191 -26.13 7.88 -11.93
CA TYR A 191 -25.00 7.38 -12.71
C TYR A 191 -25.16 5.88 -13.00
N GLN A 192 -24.54 5.44 -14.08
CA GLN A 192 -24.50 4.03 -14.49
C GLN A 192 -23.07 3.63 -14.82
N TYR A 193 -22.69 2.42 -14.40
CA TYR A 193 -21.39 1.86 -14.71
C TYR A 193 -21.39 1.19 -16.08
N VAL A 194 -20.38 1.52 -16.88
CA VAL A 194 -20.15 0.96 -18.22
C VAL A 194 -18.76 0.32 -18.22
N PRO A 195 -18.68 -1.03 -18.18
CA PRO A 195 -17.41 -1.72 -18.26
C PRO A 195 -16.70 -1.46 -19.59
N PHE A 196 -15.39 -1.33 -19.52
CA PHE A 196 -14.54 -1.22 -20.70
C PHE A 196 -13.51 -2.35 -20.69
N ASN A 197 -13.58 -3.20 -21.72
CA ASN A 197 -12.78 -4.42 -21.85
C ASN A 197 -11.52 -4.23 -22.71
N ASP A 198 -11.27 -3.04 -23.28
CA ASP A 198 -10.04 -2.83 -24.05
C ASP A 198 -8.87 -2.61 -23.10
N THR A 199 -7.99 -3.60 -23.06
CA THR A 199 -7.05 -3.90 -21.96
C THR A 199 -5.65 -3.34 -22.18
N SER A 200 -5.43 -2.60 -23.27
CA SER A 200 -4.07 -2.21 -23.67
C SER A 200 -3.47 -1.11 -22.79
N THR A 201 -4.22 -0.04 -22.45
CA THR A 201 -3.71 1.06 -21.61
C THR A 201 -4.84 1.88 -20.95
N TYR A 202 -4.72 2.29 -19.68
CA TYR A 202 -5.65 3.25 -19.05
C TYR A 202 -5.82 4.56 -19.84
N ASP A 203 -4.83 4.91 -20.65
CA ASP A 203 -4.86 6.12 -21.46
C ASP A 203 -5.95 6.08 -22.54
N SER A 204 -6.36 4.89 -23.02
CA SER A 204 -7.49 4.76 -23.95
C SER A 204 -8.81 5.06 -23.26
N ILE A 205 -8.99 4.57 -22.03
CA ILE A 205 -10.16 4.84 -21.19
C ILE A 205 -10.28 6.33 -20.89
N LEU A 206 -9.15 6.99 -20.58
CA LEU A 206 -9.14 8.43 -20.31
C LEU A 206 -9.41 9.28 -21.56
N ASN A 207 -9.06 8.79 -22.75
CA ASN A 207 -9.40 9.47 -24.00
C ASN A 207 -10.93 9.56 -24.19
N LEU A 208 -11.71 8.58 -23.73
CA LEU A 208 -13.19 8.64 -23.81
C LEU A 208 -13.75 9.84 -23.03
N VAL A 209 -13.15 10.17 -21.89
CA VAL A 209 -13.55 11.34 -21.09
C VAL A 209 -13.10 12.63 -21.76
N TYR A 210 -11.90 12.64 -22.34
CA TYR A 210 -11.38 13.78 -23.09
C TYR A 210 -12.24 14.12 -24.31
N GLU A 211 -12.68 13.09 -25.05
CA GLU A 211 -13.55 13.19 -26.23
C GLU A 211 -15.03 13.40 -25.87
N LYS A 212 -15.36 13.44 -24.57
CA LYS A 212 -16.73 13.61 -24.03
C LYS A 212 -17.68 12.47 -24.42
N GLU A 213 -17.13 11.30 -24.72
CA GLU A 213 -17.88 10.06 -24.89
C GLU A 213 -18.23 9.39 -23.56
N ALA A 214 -17.57 9.78 -22.47
CA ALA A 214 -17.85 9.37 -21.11
C ALA A 214 -17.82 10.56 -20.15
N ASP A 215 -18.55 10.47 -19.05
CA ASP A 215 -18.69 11.57 -18.09
C ASP A 215 -17.71 11.44 -16.91
N ALA A 216 -17.27 10.21 -16.61
CA ALA A 216 -16.28 9.94 -15.57
C ALA A 216 -15.59 8.58 -15.80
N VAL A 217 -14.42 8.40 -15.20
CA VAL A 217 -13.73 7.11 -15.06
C VAL A 217 -13.52 6.80 -13.60
N VAL A 218 -13.93 5.60 -13.19
CA VAL A 218 -13.84 5.10 -11.83
C VAL A 218 -13.09 3.77 -11.84
N GLY A 219 -12.03 3.69 -11.06
CA GLY A 219 -11.18 2.52 -10.95
C GLY A 219 -9.81 2.87 -10.39
N ASP A 220 -8.90 1.92 -10.46
CA ASP A 220 -7.49 2.01 -10.09
C ASP A 220 -6.66 2.87 -11.06
N THR A 221 -7.12 4.09 -11.34
CA THR A 221 -6.43 5.03 -12.25
C THR A 221 -5.46 5.91 -11.47
N THR A 222 -4.16 5.66 -11.64
CA THR A 222 -3.09 6.49 -11.09
C THR A 222 -3.09 7.90 -11.69
N ILE A 223 -3.02 8.90 -10.82
CA ILE A 223 -2.83 10.30 -11.20
C ILE A 223 -1.39 10.48 -11.71
N SER A 224 -1.22 10.98 -12.93
CA SER A 224 0.08 11.33 -13.51
C SER A 224 0.00 12.66 -14.25
N THR A 225 1.15 13.31 -14.43
CA THR A 225 1.25 14.60 -15.13
C THR A 225 0.71 14.51 -16.56
N ASP A 226 1.05 13.45 -17.30
CA ASP A 226 0.59 13.26 -18.68
C ASP A 226 -0.93 13.09 -18.77
N ARG A 227 -1.54 12.42 -17.78
CA ARG A 227 -2.99 12.21 -17.72
C ARG A 227 -3.73 13.48 -17.28
N MET A 228 -3.17 14.27 -16.38
CA MET A 228 -3.73 15.55 -15.94
C MET A 228 -3.87 16.57 -17.08
N ASN A 229 -3.08 16.43 -18.16
CA ASN A 229 -3.22 17.26 -19.35
C ASN A 229 -4.49 16.93 -20.18
N LYS A 230 -5.08 15.75 -19.99
CA LYS A 230 -6.27 15.28 -20.74
C LYS A 230 -7.54 15.33 -19.90
N VAL A 231 -7.44 15.01 -18.62
CA VAL A 231 -8.58 14.88 -17.72
C VAL A 231 -8.30 15.56 -16.38
N ALA A 232 -9.34 15.97 -15.68
CA ALA A 232 -9.23 16.49 -14.33
C ALA A 232 -9.47 15.36 -13.31
N PHE A 233 -8.55 15.21 -12.35
CA PHE A 233 -8.66 14.20 -11.30
C PHE A 233 -9.19 14.80 -10.00
N THR A 234 -9.94 14.01 -9.25
CA THR A 234 -10.19 14.27 -7.82
C THR A 234 -8.90 14.20 -7.01
N MET A 235 -8.96 14.64 -5.76
CA MET A 235 -7.89 14.30 -4.82
C MET A 235 -7.72 12.77 -4.71
N PRO A 236 -6.49 12.29 -4.47
CA PRO A 236 -6.24 10.86 -4.37
C PRO A 236 -6.98 10.29 -3.16
N TYR A 237 -7.68 9.16 -3.36
CA TYR A 237 -8.44 8.49 -2.31
C TYR A 237 -7.72 7.26 -1.74
N THR A 238 -6.54 6.92 -2.26
CA THR A 238 -5.69 5.84 -1.78
C THR A 238 -4.34 6.34 -1.28
N ASP A 239 -3.63 5.48 -0.56
CA ASP A 239 -2.23 5.68 -0.24
C ASP A 239 -1.42 5.95 -1.50
N ILE A 240 -0.68 7.04 -1.45
CA ILE A 240 0.18 7.52 -2.52
C ILE A 240 1.50 6.75 -2.46
N GLY A 241 1.95 6.28 -3.62
CA GLY A 241 3.33 5.88 -3.82
C GLY A 241 3.57 4.42 -4.16
N LEU A 242 4.82 4.19 -4.55
CA LEU A 242 5.36 2.93 -5.03
C LEU A 242 6.28 2.34 -3.97
N SER A 243 6.07 1.07 -3.64
CA SER A 243 6.93 0.33 -2.71
C SER A 243 7.36 -0.98 -3.36
N MET A 244 8.29 -1.70 -2.72
CA MET A 244 8.66 -3.06 -3.15
C MET A 244 8.30 -4.10 -2.11
N ILE A 245 7.86 -5.26 -2.58
CA ILE A 245 7.63 -6.45 -1.76
C ILE A 245 8.73 -7.47 -2.01
N VAL A 246 9.20 -8.08 -0.93
CA VAL A 246 10.32 -9.03 -0.95
C VAL A 246 10.01 -10.23 -0.06
N VAL A 247 10.67 -11.35 -0.34
CA VAL A 247 10.59 -12.56 0.49
C VAL A 247 11.37 -12.35 1.80
N LEU A 248 10.74 -12.68 2.92
CA LEU A 248 11.38 -12.80 4.22
C LEU A 248 12.12 -14.14 4.31
N LYS A 249 13.42 -14.08 4.48
CA LYS A 249 14.20 -15.26 4.89
C LYS A 249 14.10 -15.40 6.40
N LYS A 250 13.62 -16.56 6.83
CA LYS A 250 13.76 -16.96 8.23
C LYS A 250 15.24 -17.04 8.53
N TYR A 251 15.72 -16.27 9.50
CA TYR A 251 17.07 -16.46 10.02
C TYR A 251 17.11 -17.83 10.69
N SER A 252 17.49 -18.84 9.90
CA SER A 252 17.61 -20.20 10.37
C SER A 252 18.86 -20.26 11.24
N SER A 253 18.68 -20.16 12.55
CA SER A 253 19.69 -20.45 13.56
C SER A 253 20.07 -21.94 13.61
N ARG A 254 19.98 -22.67 12.48
CA ARG A 254 20.53 -24.03 12.28
C ARG A 254 22.07 -24.04 12.29
N SER A 255 22.69 -23.13 13.04
CA SER A 255 24.10 -23.25 13.36
C SER A 255 24.23 -24.33 14.44
N MET A 256 24.99 -25.37 14.13
CA MET A 256 25.41 -26.40 15.09
C MET A 256 26.09 -25.81 16.34
N TRP A 257 26.56 -24.57 16.23
CA TRP A 257 27.34 -23.82 17.21
C TRP A 257 26.57 -22.64 17.81
N ILE A 258 25.22 -22.71 17.86
CA ILE A 258 24.39 -21.62 18.40
C ILE A 258 24.80 -21.22 19.83
N PHE A 259 25.33 -22.16 20.62
CA PHE A 259 25.81 -21.93 21.98
C PHE A 259 27.06 -21.04 22.08
N LEU A 260 27.78 -20.80 20.98
CA LEU A 260 28.91 -19.86 20.96
C LEU A 260 28.51 -18.43 20.56
N GLN A 261 27.35 -18.24 19.92
CA GLN A 261 26.89 -16.95 19.41
C GLN A 261 26.55 -15.88 20.48
N PRO A 262 26.09 -16.20 21.71
CA PRO A 262 25.71 -15.17 22.68
C PRO A 262 26.85 -14.27 23.15
N LEU A 263 28.10 -14.71 23.00
CA LEU A 263 29.30 -13.96 23.37
C LEU A 263 30.18 -13.74 22.14
N THR A 264 30.78 -12.57 22.04
CA THR A 264 31.72 -12.27 20.95
C THR A 264 32.99 -13.10 21.08
N HIS A 265 33.66 -13.38 19.96
CA HIS A 265 34.95 -14.08 19.97
C HIS A 265 36.00 -13.38 20.83
N THR A 266 35.98 -12.03 20.88
CA THR A 266 36.86 -11.24 21.74
C THR A 266 36.61 -11.51 23.22
N LEU A 267 35.34 -11.62 23.64
CA LEU A 267 34.98 -11.87 25.03
C LEU A 267 35.24 -13.33 25.42
N TRP A 268 35.05 -14.29 24.52
CA TRP A 268 35.47 -15.68 24.71
C TRP A 268 36.98 -15.80 24.98
N ILE A 269 37.80 -15.20 24.11
CA ILE A 269 39.27 -15.26 24.24
C ILE A 269 39.73 -14.53 25.50
N THR A 270 39.15 -13.36 25.79
CA THR A 270 39.48 -12.59 27.00
C THR A 270 39.13 -13.38 28.27
N SER A 271 37.93 -13.98 28.32
CA SER A 271 37.51 -14.79 29.46
C SER A 271 38.42 -16.00 29.67
N LEU A 272 38.85 -16.66 28.57
CA LEU A 272 39.80 -17.76 28.62
C LEU A 272 41.18 -17.31 29.12
N ALA A 273 41.67 -16.16 28.66
CA ALA A 273 42.95 -15.60 29.10
C ALA A 273 42.94 -15.25 30.60
N PHE A 274 41.87 -14.58 31.07
CA PHE A 274 41.71 -14.25 32.49
C PHE A 274 41.50 -15.49 33.36
N PHE A 275 40.86 -16.54 32.84
CA PHE A 275 40.75 -17.85 33.52
C PHE A 275 42.12 -18.48 33.77
N PHE A 276 43.02 -18.45 32.78
CA PHE A 276 44.40 -18.95 32.99
C PHE A 276 45.20 -18.04 33.93
N LEU A 277 45.03 -16.72 33.82
CA LEU A 277 45.68 -15.76 34.70
C LEU A 277 45.29 -15.99 36.17
N THR A 278 43.99 -16.16 36.48
CA THR A 278 43.53 -16.38 37.86
C THR A 278 44.00 -17.71 38.41
N GLY A 279 43.96 -18.79 37.60
CA GLY A 279 44.55 -20.09 37.97
C GLY A 279 46.03 -19.98 38.31
N PHE A 280 46.79 -19.23 37.51
CA PHE A 280 48.22 -18.97 37.77
C PHE A 280 48.45 -18.14 39.04
N VAL A 281 47.68 -17.08 39.27
CA VAL A 281 47.79 -16.24 40.48
C VAL A 281 47.49 -17.05 41.74
N VAL A 282 46.43 -17.84 41.75
CA VAL A 282 46.09 -18.73 42.88
C VAL A 282 47.21 -19.73 43.10
N TRP A 283 47.74 -20.33 42.03
CA TRP A 283 48.88 -21.25 42.13
C TRP A 283 50.11 -20.59 42.74
N VAL A 284 50.51 -19.38 42.32
CA VAL A 284 51.68 -18.68 42.91
C VAL A 284 51.50 -18.45 44.42
N ILE A 285 50.30 -18.09 44.86
CA ILE A 285 49.99 -17.79 46.26
C ILE A 285 49.95 -19.07 47.10
N GLU A 286 49.22 -20.10 46.64
CA GLU A 286 49.03 -21.34 47.38
C GLU A 286 50.24 -22.27 47.32
N HIS A 287 51.05 -22.21 46.27
CA HIS A 287 52.25 -23.05 46.12
C HIS A 287 53.23 -22.91 47.29
N ARG A 288 53.31 -21.70 47.88
CA ARG A 288 54.19 -21.45 49.02
C ARG A 288 53.65 -22.02 50.32
N ILE A 289 52.33 -22.15 50.47
CA ILE A 289 51.66 -22.38 51.76
C ILE A 289 51.07 -23.79 51.83
N ASN A 290 50.30 -24.18 50.82
CA ASN A 290 49.52 -25.42 50.84
C ASN A 290 50.31 -26.60 50.21
N PRO A 291 50.52 -27.71 50.93
CA PRO A 291 51.19 -28.90 50.41
C PRO A 291 50.39 -29.64 49.32
N GLU A 292 49.06 -29.46 49.21
CA GLU A 292 48.24 -30.05 48.16
C GLU A 292 48.60 -29.51 46.76
N PHE A 293 49.13 -28.28 46.69
CA PHE A 293 49.62 -27.65 45.45
C PHE A 293 51.10 -27.96 45.14
N ARG A 294 51.71 -28.91 45.86
CA ARG A 294 53.10 -29.37 45.67
C ARG A 294 53.11 -30.78 45.06
N GLY A 295 53.89 -30.97 43.99
CA GLY A 295 53.95 -32.25 43.27
C GLY A 295 54.88 -32.20 42.06
N THR A 296 54.83 -33.22 41.19
CA THR A 296 55.59 -33.21 39.94
C THR A 296 55.08 -32.10 38.99
N PRO A 297 55.93 -31.51 38.12
CA PRO A 297 55.53 -30.38 37.27
C PRO A 297 54.27 -30.64 36.42
N TRP A 298 54.09 -31.89 35.98
CA TRP A 298 52.91 -32.32 35.23
C TRP A 298 51.63 -32.42 36.07
N GLN A 299 51.74 -32.84 37.34
CA GLN A 299 50.61 -32.82 38.27
C GLN A 299 50.20 -31.38 38.62
N GLN A 300 51.17 -30.47 38.73
CA GLN A 300 50.91 -29.05 39.02
C GLN A 300 50.19 -28.34 37.87
N PHE A 301 50.58 -28.60 36.61
CA PHE A 301 49.84 -28.12 35.45
C PHE A 301 48.39 -28.65 35.43
N GLY A 302 48.19 -29.92 35.81
CA GLY A 302 46.87 -30.51 35.94
C GLY A 302 46.01 -29.87 37.02
N ILE A 303 46.60 -29.55 38.19
CA ILE A 303 45.90 -28.89 39.31
C ILE A 303 45.49 -27.46 38.96
N ILE A 304 46.35 -26.68 38.29
CA ILE A 304 46.01 -25.31 37.83
C ILE A 304 44.78 -25.35 36.91
N PHE A 305 44.76 -26.28 35.95
CA PHE A 305 43.67 -26.42 34.99
C PHE A 305 42.39 -26.92 35.65
N TYR A 306 42.50 -27.95 36.49
CA TYR A 306 41.37 -28.55 37.19
C TYR A 306 40.75 -27.60 38.22
N PHE A 307 41.56 -26.92 39.03
CA PHE A 307 41.09 -25.97 40.04
C PHE A 307 40.31 -24.82 39.39
N ALA A 308 40.90 -24.16 38.38
CA ALA A 308 40.26 -23.08 37.65
C ALA A 308 38.94 -23.56 37.03
N PHE A 309 38.91 -24.74 36.38
CA PHE A 309 37.68 -25.27 35.79
C PHE A 309 36.62 -25.61 36.84
N SER A 310 37.04 -26.12 38.00
CA SER A 310 36.13 -26.42 39.11
C SER A 310 35.49 -25.16 39.70
N THR A 311 36.16 -23.99 39.64
CA THR A 311 35.55 -22.70 40.02
C THR A 311 34.45 -22.24 39.06
N LEU A 312 34.51 -22.62 37.77
CA LEU A 312 33.46 -22.30 36.79
C LEU A 312 32.19 -23.14 36.98
N VAL A 313 32.33 -24.38 37.43
CA VAL A 313 31.24 -25.36 37.59
C VAL A 313 30.81 -25.50 39.06
N PHE A 314 31.29 -24.63 39.95
CA PHE A 314 31.02 -24.68 41.40
C PHE A 314 31.35 -26.03 42.06
N SER A 315 32.39 -26.72 41.59
CA SER A 315 32.80 -28.06 42.07
C SER A 315 34.09 -27.98 42.89
N HIS A 316 34.04 -27.41 44.09
CA HIS A 316 35.25 -27.20 44.91
C HIS A 316 35.74 -28.49 45.59
N LYS A 317 36.89 -29.02 45.15
CA LYS A 317 37.55 -30.19 45.77
C LYS A 317 38.69 -29.82 46.72
N GLU A 318 39.43 -28.74 46.45
CA GLU A 318 40.64 -28.37 47.21
C GLU A 318 40.36 -27.21 48.18
N LYS A 319 40.91 -27.29 49.39
CA LYS A 319 40.74 -26.27 50.43
C LYS A 319 41.82 -25.20 50.29
N LEU A 320 41.41 -23.94 50.17
CA LEU A 320 42.32 -22.78 50.14
C LEU A 320 42.76 -22.40 51.56
N GLU A 321 44.07 -22.31 51.79
CA GLU A 321 44.63 -21.93 53.10
C GLU A 321 44.91 -20.42 53.20
N SER A 322 45.25 -19.75 52.09
CA SER A 322 45.55 -18.32 52.09
C SER A 322 44.29 -17.44 52.06
N ASN A 323 44.25 -16.41 52.90
CA ASN A 323 43.18 -15.40 52.83
C ASN A 323 43.22 -14.58 51.53
N LEU A 324 44.40 -14.40 50.93
CA LEU A 324 44.58 -13.67 49.66
C LEU A 324 44.07 -14.47 48.46
N SER A 325 44.34 -15.77 48.40
CA SER A 325 43.79 -16.64 47.36
C SER A 325 42.28 -16.72 47.45
N ARG A 326 41.73 -16.77 48.67
CA ARG A 326 40.27 -16.74 48.92
C ARG A 326 39.63 -15.46 48.38
N LEU A 327 40.27 -14.29 48.57
CA LEU A 327 39.78 -13.03 48.00
C LEU A 327 39.79 -13.06 46.46
N VAL A 328 40.90 -13.49 45.85
CA VAL A 328 41.02 -13.61 44.38
C VAL A 328 39.94 -14.54 43.82
N VAL A 329 39.67 -15.67 44.48
CA VAL A 329 38.64 -16.63 44.07
C VAL A 329 37.23 -16.06 44.26
N ILE A 330 36.95 -15.32 45.34
CA ILE A 330 35.64 -14.67 45.54
C ILE A 330 35.35 -13.67 44.41
N VAL A 331 36.32 -12.82 44.06
CA VAL A 331 36.19 -11.87 42.96
C VAL A 331 36.01 -12.59 41.62
N TRP A 332 36.78 -13.65 41.38
CA TRP A 332 36.65 -14.46 40.17
C TRP A 332 35.27 -15.12 40.04
N VAL A 333 34.77 -15.73 41.12
CA VAL A 333 33.43 -16.33 41.16
C VAL A 333 32.36 -15.28 40.87
N PHE A 334 32.50 -14.04 41.37
CA PHE A 334 31.58 -12.95 41.03
C PHE A 334 31.60 -12.62 39.53
N VAL A 335 32.78 -12.52 38.91
CA VAL A 335 32.90 -12.29 37.45
C VAL A 335 32.24 -13.42 36.66
N VAL A 336 32.50 -14.68 37.03
CA VAL A 336 31.91 -15.86 36.39
C VAL A 336 30.39 -15.88 36.53
N LEU A 337 29.86 -15.51 37.70
CA LEU A 337 28.42 -15.41 37.94
C LEU A 337 27.76 -14.38 37.00
N ILE A 338 28.36 -13.20 36.84
CA ILE A 338 27.86 -12.18 35.91
C ILE A 338 27.93 -12.66 34.45
N LEU A 339 29.03 -13.31 34.04
CA LEU A 339 29.19 -13.85 32.69
C LEU A 339 28.18 -14.96 32.38
N THR A 340 27.99 -15.91 33.30
CA THR A 340 27.02 -17.02 33.13
C THR A 340 25.57 -16.54 33.12
N SER A 341 25.23 -15.57 33.98
CA SER A 341 23.90 -14.96 34.00
C SER A 341 23.62 -14.18 32.71
N SER A 342 24.60 -13.39 32.24
CA SER A 342 24.47 -12.61 30.99
C SER A 342 24.43 -13.50 29.76
N TYR A 343 25.21 -14.59 29.76
CA TYR A 343 25.18 -15.62 28.72
C TYR A 343 23.77 -16.25 28.62
N THR A 344 23.21 -16.65 29.76
CA THR A 344 21.89 -17.27 29.80
C THR A 344 20.82 -16.30 29.31
N ALA A 345 20.84 -15.04 29.79
CA ALA A 345 19.89 -14.02 29.35
C ALA A 345 19.98 -13.74 27.83
N SER A 346 21.21 -13.63 27.30
CA SER A 346 21.44 -13.37 25.87
C SER A 346 21.00 -14.55 25.00
N LEU A 347 21.32 -15.78 25.42
CA LEU A 347 20.87 -16.99 24.73
C LEU A 347 19.35 -17.10 24.73
N THR A 348 18.70 -16.85 25.88
CA THR A 348 17.23 -16.84 25.97
C THR A 348 16.64 -15.79 25.04
N SER A 349 17.18 -14.56 25.01
CA SER A 349 16.72 -13.50 24.10
C SER A 349 16.87 -13.88 22.63
N MET A 350 17.95 -14.56 22.25
CA MET A 350 18.13 -15.03 20.86
C MET A 350 17.16 -16.16 20.49
N LEU A 351 16.81 -17.02 21.45
CA LEU A 351 15.86 -18.11 21.22
C LEU A 351 14.40 -17.63 21.17
N THR A 352 14.08 -16.51 21.84
CA THR A 352 12.75 -15.91 21.83
C THR A 352 12.55 -14.94 20.66
N PHE A 353 13.59 -14.24 20.21
CA PHE A 353 13.50 -13.30 19.10
C PHE A 353 13.71 -14.00 17.75
N GLN A 354 12.61 -14.36 17.09
CA GLN A 354 12.66 -14.84 15.71
C GLN A 354 12.91 -13.66 14.77
N GLN A 355 14.16 -13.47 14.34
CA GLN A 355 14.50 -12.44 13.37
C GLN A 355 14.15 -12.92 11.96
N PHE A 356 13.11 -12.35 11.37
CA PHE A 356 12.90 -12.40 9.93
C PHE A 356 13.70 -11.28 9.30
N GLN A 357 14.52 -11.60 8.30
CA GLN A 357 15.27 -10.60 7.54
C GLN A 357 14.77 -10.61 6.09
N PRO A 358 14.50 -9.43 5.50
CA PRO A 358 14.16 -9.35 4.09
C PRO A 358 15.34 -9.82 3.25
N THR A 359 15.06 -10.56 2.17
CA THR A 359 16.10 -11.04 1.23
C THR A 359 16.84 -9.89 0.56
N VAL A 360 16.14 -8.76 0.37
CA VAL A 360 16.66 -7.54 -0.25
C VAL A 360 16.26 -6.37 0.64
N THR A 361 17.26 -5.55 1.01
CA THR A 361 17.08 -4.41 1.90
C THR A 361 16.91 -3.09 1.17
N SER A 362 17.49 -2.93 -0.03
CA SER A 362 17.47 -1.68 -0.76
C SER A 362 17.38 -1.87 -2.28
N VAL A 363 16.94 -0.81 -2.96
CA VAL A 363 16.91 -0.76 -4.43
C VAL A 363 18.34 -0.79 -5.01
N GLN A 364 19.29 -0.19 -4.29
CA GLN A 364 20.71 -0.19 -4.68
C GLN A 364 21.29 -1.62 -4.71
N ASP A 365 20.88 -2.49 -3.79
CA ASP A 365 21.28 -3.90 -3.79
C ASP A 365 20.81 -4.63 -5.05
N LEU A 366 19.58 -4.35 -5.50
CA LEU A 366 19.01 -4.91 -6.73
C LEU A 366 19.77 -4.45 -7.97
N LEU A 367 20.09 -3.15 -8.05
CA LEU A 367 20.84 -2.57 -9.16
C LEU A 367 22.27 -3.12 -9.22
N ARG A 368 22.97 -3.18 -8.09
CA ARG A 368 24.36 -3.64 -8.00
C ARG A 368 24.51 -5.10 -8.41
N ASN A 369 23.57 -5.95 -7.99
CA ASN A 369 23.63 -7.38 -8.27
C ASN A 369 22.97 -7.75 -9.62
N GLY A 370 22.31 -6.79 -10.27
CA GLY A 370 21.63 -7.02 -11.55
C GLY A 370 20.44 -7.97 -11.45
N HIS A 371 19.74 -7.99 -10.30
CA HIS A 371 18.60 -8.89 -10.09
C HIS A 371 17.42 -8.55 -11.00
N PHE A 372 16.63 -9.57 -11.33
CA PHE A 372 15.34 -9.42 -11.98
C PHE A 372 14.30 -8.86 -11.00
N VAL A 373 13.47 -7.94 -11.49
CA VAL A 373 12.46 -7.21 -10.73
C VAL A 373 11.11 -7.30 -11.44
N GLY A 374 10.07 -7.57 -10.66
CA GLY A 374 8.70 -7.68 -11.15
C GLY A 374 7.94 -6.37 -11.05
N TYR A 375 6.98 -6.17 -11.95
CA TYR A 375 6.03 -5.06 -11.91
C TYR A 375 4.68 -5.48 -12.51
N GLN A 376 3.64 -4.69 -12.25
CA GLN A 376 2.32 -4.96 -12.83
C GLN A 376 2.31 -4.70 -14.35
N ARG A 377 1.90 -5.68 -15.15
CA ARG A 377 1.77 -5.54 -16.60
C ARG A 377 0.79 -4.42 -16.94
N GLY A 378 1.16 -3.52 -17.85
CA GLY A 378 0.33 -2.37 -18.25
C GLY A 378 0.29 -1.21 -17.25
N SER A 379 1.10 -1.25 -16.19
CA SER A 379 1.23 -0.15 -15.23
C SER A 379 2.31 0.87 -15.62
N THR A 380 2.16 2.08 -15.10
CA THR A 380 3.14 3.18 -15.24
C THR A 380 4.43 2.89 -14.46
N VAL A 381 4.40 1.92 -13.53
CA VAL A 381 5.55 1.50 -12.72
C VAL A 381 6.75 1.10 -13.57
N LYS A 382 6.54 0.50 -14.76
CA LYS A 382 7.63 0.15 -15.67
C LYS A 382 8.52 1.35 -16.01
N TYR A 383 7.90 2.48 -16.36
CA TYR A 383 8.61 3.70 -16.72
C TYR A 383 9.43 4.22 -15.53
N TRP A 384 8.84 4.21 -14.33
CA TRP A 384 9.52 4.60 -13.09
C TRP A 384 10.73 3.71 -12.76
N LEU A 385 10.62 2.40 -12.97
CA LEU A 385 11.76 1.49 -12.77
C LEU A 385 12.89 1.78 -13.77
N GLU A 386 12.56 2.11 -15.01
CA GLU A 386 13.56 2.55 -16.00
C GLU A 386 14.24 3.85 -15.57
N GLU A 387 13.49 4.84 -15.04
CA GLU A 387 14.05 6.09 -14.50
C GLU A 387 14.94 5.86 -13.25
N MET A 388 14.62 4.85 -12.44
CA MET A 388 15.45 4.43 -11.30
C MET A 388 16.76 3.73 -11.72
N GLY A 389 16.97 3.50 -13.02
CA GLY A 389 18.19 2.93 -13.57
C GLY A 389 18.14 1.43 -13.83
N PHE A 390 16.97 0.79 -13.72
CA PHE A 390 16.84 -0.63 -14.08
C PHE A 390 16.88 -0.83 -15.60
N HIS A 391 17.63 -1.82 -16.05
CA HIS A 391 17.66 -2.20 -17.46
C HIS A 391 16.38 -2.94 -17.86
N LYS A 392 15.84 -2.63 -19.05
CA LYS A 392 14.64 -3.28 -19.62
C LYS A 392 14.66 -4.81 -19.59
N LYS A 393 15.84 -5.42 -19.80
CA LYS A 393 16.03 -6.87 -19.75
C LYS A 393 15.80 -7.50 -18.37
N ASN A 394 15.92 -6.71 -17.30
CA ASN A 394 15.77 -7.18 -15.92
C ASN A 394 14.34 -6.95 -15.38
N LEU A 395 13.45 -6.35 -16.18
CA LEU A 395 12.08 -6.01 -15.79
C LEU A 395 11.10 -7.06 -16.34
N LEU A 396 10.36 -7.71 -15.44
CA LEU A 396 9.38 -8.74 -15.77
C LEU A 396 7.97 -8.30 -15.37
N GLY A 397 7.02 -8.36 -16.31
CA GLY A 397 5.65 -7.89 -16.12
C GLY A 397 4.67 -9.01 -15.80
N TYR A 398 3.98 -8.91 -14.66
CA TYR A 398 3.04 -9.91 -14.15
C TYR A 398 1.61 -9.35 -14.07
N GLY A 399 0.60 -10.20 -14.26
CA GLY A 399 -0.81 -9.79 -14.34
C GLY A 399 -1.62 -10.08 -13.08
N THR A 400 -1.25 -11.07 -12.27
CA THR A 400 -2.04 -11.51 -11.12
C THR A 400 -1.23 -11.62 -9.83
N VAL A 401 -1.93 -11.64 -8.69
CA VAL A 401 -1.34 -11.78 -7.36
C VAL A 401 -0.62 -13.14 -7.20
N GLU A 402 -1.11 -14.19 -7.87
CA GLU A 402 -0.50 -15.52 -7.86
C GLU A 402 0.83 -15.53 -8.61
N GLU A 403 0.87 -14.91 -9.80
CA GLU A 403 2.11 -14.75 -10.56
C GLU A 403 3.18 -14.00 -9.74
N TYR A 404 2.77 -13.02 -8.92
CA TYR A 404 3.67 -12.31 -8.03
C TYR A 404 4.32 -13.26 -7.01
N ALA A 405 3.50 -14.12 -6.38
CA ALA A 405 3.98 -15.04 -5.36
C ALA A 405 4.91 -16.10 -5.97
N GLU A 406 4.54 -16.68 -7.12
CA GLU A 406 5.36 -17.66 -7.84
C GLU A 406 6.70 -17.06 -8.26
N ALA A 407 6.70 -15.85 -8.81
CA ALA A 407 7.91 -15.17 -9.25
C ALA A 407 8.86 -14.85 -8.09
N LEU A 408 8.33 -14.39 -6.96
CA LEU A 408 9.12 -14.13 -5.75
C LEU A 408 9.69 -15.42 -5.13
N GLN A 409 8.93 -16.52 -5.16
CA GLN A 409 9.40 -17.82 -4.64
C GLN A 409 10.52 -18.42 -5.49
N MET A 410 10.42 -18.33 -6.82
CA MET A 410 11.49 -18.79 -7.71
C MET A 410 12.79 -18.01 -7.49
N GLY A 411 12.68 -16.70 -7.24
CA GLY A 411 13.81 -15.80 -7.06
C GLY A 411 14.56 -15.53 -8.37
N SER A 412 15.38 -14.47 -8.37
CA SER A 412 16.11 -14.03 -9.57
C SER A 412 17.12 -15.05 -10.11
N GLU A 413 17.56 -16.03 -9.30
CA GLU A 413 18.52 -17.06 -9.71
C GLU A 413 17.88 -18.18 -10.54
N ASN A 414 16.58 -18.47 -10.31
CA ASN A 414 15.86 -19.54 -11.00
C ASN A 414 14.88 -19.01 -12.08
N GLY A 415 15.12 -17.79 -12.59
CA GLY A 415 14.26 -17.16 -13.61
C GLY A 415 13.01 -16.45 -13.08
N GLY A 416 12.88 -16.29 -11.76
CA GLY A 416 11.89 -15.43 -11.12
C GLY A 416 12.40 -14.02 -10.84
N VAL A 417 11.95 -13.40 -9.74
CA VAL A 417 12.34 -12.03 -9.34
C VAL A 417 12.75 -11.96 -7.88
N SER A 418 13.68 -11.05 -7.56
CA SER A 418 14.10 -10.81 -6.17
C SER A 418 13.18 -9.85 -5.41
N ALA A 419 12.45 -9.02 -6.15
CA ALA A 419 11.51 -8.04 -5.61
C ALA A 419 10.42 -7.74 -6.64
N ILE A 420 9.25 -7.33 -6.16
CA ILE A 420 8.16 -6.80 -7.01
C ILE A 420 7.87 -5.38 -6.58
N PHE A 421 7.81 -4.47 -7.54
CA PHE A 421 7.46 -3.07 -7.34
C PHE A 421 6.04 -2.83 -7.82
N ASP A 422 5.23 -2.24 -6.95
CA ASP A 422 3.87 -1.87 -7.30
C ASP A 422 3.32 -0.75 -6.40
N GLU A 423 2.17 -0.20 -6.79
CA GLU A 423 1.46 0.79 -5.99
C GLU A 423 0.95 0.16 -4.68
N ASN A 424 0.96 0.94 -3.60
CA ASN A 424 0.62 0.44 -2.27
C ASN A 424 -0.72 -0.33 -2.18
N PRO A 425 -1.82 0.07 -2.86
CA PRO A 425 -3.07 -0.71 -2.84
C PRO A 425 -2.92 -2.14 -3.38
N TYR A 426 -2.14 -2.35 -4.45
CA TYR A 426 -1.89 -3.68 -4.99
C TYR A 426 -1.06 -4.54 -4.02
N LEU A 427 -0.06 -3.94 -3.38
CA LEU A 427 0.78 -4.64 -2.39
C LEU A 427 -0.02 -4.99 -1.12
N LYS A 428 -0.95 -4.13 -0.69
CA LYS A 428 -1.88 -4.46 0.41
C LYS A 428 -2.74 -5.67 0.07
N ILE A 429 -3.26 -5.77 -1.16
CA ILE A 429 -4.01 -6.96 -1.62
C ILE A 429 -3.12 -8.19 -1.57
N PHE A 430 -1.90 -8.09 -2.10
CA PHE A 430 -0.94 -9.20 -2.07
C PHE A 430 -0.68 -9.69 -0.64
N LEU A 431 -0.37 -8.77 0.28
CA LEU A 431 -0.10 -9.10 1.68
C LEU A 431 -1.33 -9.64 2.41
N SER A 432 -2.53 -9.17 2.08
CA SER A 432 -3.77 -9.71 2.65
C SER A 432 -4.01 -11.18 2.29
N LYS A 433 -3.51 -11.60 1.11
CA LYS A 433 -3.60 -12.99 0.63
C LYS A 433 -2.40 -13.83 1.07
N TYR A 434 -1.20 -13.26 1.05
CA TYR A 434 0.07 -13.92 1.35
C TYR A 434 0.77 -13.25 2.54
N CYS A 435 0.17 -13.39 3.73
CA CYS A 435 0.66 -12.80 4.97
C CYS A 435 2.02 -13.34 5.43
N GLU A 436 2.29 -14.63 5.21
CA GLU A 436 3.49 -15.30 5.72
C GLU A 436 4.62 -15.30 4.68
N GLY A 437 5.81 -14.85 5.10
CA GLY A 437 7.02 -14.95 4.28
C GLY A 437 7.27 -13.78 3.33
N TYR A 438 6.48 -12.71 3.38
CA TYR A 438 6.69 -11.51 2.56
C TYR A 438 6.60 -10.23 3.40
N THR A 439 7.27 -9.18 2.96
CA THR A 439 7.17 -7.86 3.59
C THR A 439 7.46 -6.74 2.60
N MET A 440 6.90 -5.56 2.85
CA MET A 440 7.23 -4.35 2.10
C MET A 440 8.52 -3.72 2.66
N VAL A 441 9.45 -3.36 1.78
CA VAL A 441 10.77 -2.82 2.16
C VAL A 441 11.10 -1.60 1.32
N GLY A 442 11.89 -0.69 1.91
CA GLY A 442 12.43 0.47 1.22
C GLY A 442 11.56 1.73 1.38
N PRO A 443 12.06 2.88 0.88
CA PRO A 443 11.28 4.12 0.89
C PRO A 443 10.10 4.00 -0.08
N THR A 444 8.96 4.56 0.30
CA THR A 444 7.85 4.75 -0.63
C THR A 444 8.19 5.88 -1.59
N TYR A 445 8.36 5.56 -2.87
CA TYR A 445 8.62 6.56 -3.91
C TYR A 445 7.32 7.30 -4.24
N ARG A 446 7.42 8.61 -4.48
CA ARG A 446 6.27 9.48 -4.73
C ARG A 446 5.73 9.28 -6.15
N LEU A 447 4.93 8.23 -6.32
CA LEU A 447 4.00 8.07 -7.43
C LEU A 447 2.63 8.64 -7.02
N GLY A 448 1.84 9.16 -7.96
CA GLY A 448 0.46 9.60 -7.65
C GLY A 448 -0.39 8.47 -7.05
N GLY A 449 -1.41 8.82 -6.26
CA GLY A 449 -2.43 7.86 -5.81
C GLY A 449 -3.52 7.66 -6.86
N PHE A 450 -4.50 6.80 -6.58
CA PHE A 450 -5.68 6.64 -7.43
C PHE A 450 -6.61 7.83 -7.28
N GLY A 451 -7.13 8.32 -8.40
CA GLY A 451 -8.11 9.40 -8.45
C GLY A 451 -9.19 9.11 -9.48
N PHE A 452 -10.39 9.65 -9.25
CA PHE A 452 -11.47 9.60 -10.22
C PHE A 452 -11.26 10.66 -11.28
N ALA A 453 -11.42 10.31 -12.55
CA ALA A 453 -11.21 11.22 -13.65
C ALA A 453 -12.54 11.76 -14.17
N PHE A 454 -12.58 13.07 -14.42
CA PHE A 454 -13.71 13.79 -15.00
C PHE A 454 -13.21 14.70 -16.13
N PRO A 455 -14.11 15.20 -17.02
CA PRO A 455 -13.76 16.19 -18.02
C PRO A 455 -13.15 17.45 -17.38
N ILE A 456 -12.18 18.06 -18.06
CA ILE A 456 -11.57 19.32 -17.62
C ILE A 456 -12.67 20.39 -17.47
N GLY A 457 -12.70 21.06 -16.32
CA GLY A 457 -13.71 22.06 -15.98
C GLY A 457 -14.98 21.50 -15.33
N SER A 458 -15.08 20.18 -15.12
CA SER A 458 -16.22 19.57 -14.41
C SER A 458 -16.27 20.03 -12.94
N PRO A 459 -17.42 20.52 -12.44
CA PRO A 459 -17.57 20.90 -11.03
C PRO A 459 -17.49 19.68 -10.10
N MET A 460 -17.78 18.46 -10.60
CA MET A 460 -17.73 17.23 -9.82
C MET A 460 -16.37 16.99 -9.17
N VAL A 461 -15.28 17.43 -9.80
CA VAL A 461 -13.93 17.27 -9.26
C VAL A 461 -13.81 17.96 -7.89
N HIS A 462 -14.35 19.18 -7.78
CA HIS A 462 -14.33 19.94 -6.53
C HIS A 462 -15.28 19.32 -5.51
N ASP A 463 -16.52 19.04 -5.92
CA ASP A 463 -17.57 18.55 -5.02
C ASP A 463 -17.24 17.17 -4.44
N VAL A 464 -16.73 16.24 -5.25
CA VAL A 464 -16.30 14.90 -4.81
C VAL A 464 -15.07 14.99 -3.92
N SER A 465 -14.10 15.85 -4.24
CA SER A 465 -12.92 16.05 -3.39
C SER A 465 -13.30 16.66 -2.04
N GLN A 466 -14.28 17.58 -2.01
CA GLN A 466 -14.79 18.13 -0.77
C GLN A 466 -15.54 17.09 0.05
N ALA A 467 -16.35 16.23 -0.58
CA ALA A 467 -17.06 15.14 0.09
C ALA A 467 -16.09 14.17 0.78
N PHE A 468 -14.96 13.86 0.13
CA PHE A 468 -13.90 13.01 0.70
C PHE A 468 -13.37 13.56 2.03
N MET A 469 -13.27 14.88 2.18
CA MET A 469 -12.74 15.50 3.40
C MET A 469 -13.72 15.49 4.59
N THR A 470 -14.96 15.02 4.41
CA THR A 470 -15.94 15.01 5.50
C THR A 470 -15.66 13.87 6.50
N PRO A 471 -15.82 14.09 7.83
CA PRO A 471 -15.53 13.06 8.83
C PRO A 471 -16.36 11.78 8.65
N ALA A 472 -17.63 11.91 8.25
CA ALA A 472 -18.52 10.77 8.00
C ALA A 472 -18.02 9.90 6.84
N VAL A 473 -17.52 10.52 5.76
CA VAL A 473 -16.92 9.77 4.65
C VAL A 473 -15.61 9.13 5.08
N GLN A 474 -14.75 9.82 5.83
CA GLN A 474 -13.49 9.24 6.30
C GLN A 474 -13.68 7.97 7.16
N GLU A 475 -14.69 7.95 8.03
CA GLU A 475 -15.04 6.76 8.81
C GLU A 475 -15.53 5.60 7.91
N GLU A 476 -16.39 5.92 6.93
CA GLU A 476 -16.89 4.95 5.97
C GLU A 476 -15.77 4.41 5.06
N MET A 477 -14.83 5.25 4.66
CA MET A 477 -13.64 4.88 3.89
C MET A 477 -12.75 3.91 4.67
N ALA A 478 -12.53 4.16 5.97
CA ALA A 478 -11.80 3.22 6.82
C ALA A 478 -12.53 1.87 7.00
N ARG A 479 -13.86 1.85 6.90
CA ARG A 479 -14.66 0.62 6.90
C ARG A 479 -14.54 -0.13 5.56
N ILE A 480 -14.58 0.59 4.45
CA ILE A 480 -14.38 0.04 3.09
C ILE A 480 -12.96 -0.52 2.96
N GLU A 481 -11.94 0.19 3.46
CA GLU A 481 -10.55 -0.26 3.43
C GLU A 481 -10.38 -1.60 4.16
N ARG A 482 -10.93 -1.71 5.38
CA ARG A 482 -10.92 -2.98 6.15
C ARG A 482 -11.69 -4.11 5.47
N LYS A 483 -12.79 -3.79 4.78
CA LYS A 483 -13.58 -4.77 4.03
C LYS A 483 -12.76 -5.42 2.90
N TRP A 484 -11.95 -4.64 2.19
CA TRP A 484 -11.24 -5.11 1.00
C TRP A 484 -9.79 -5.55 1.24
N PHE A 485 -9.07 -4.92 2.16
CA PHE A 485 -7.67 -5.24 2.46
C PHE A 485 -7.47 -5.96 3.81
N GLY A 486 -8.53 -6.15 4.59
CA GLY A 486 -8.46 -6.73 5.94
C GLY A 486 -8.04 -5.71 7.01
N ASN A 487 -7.94 -6.18 8.26
CA ASN A 487 -7.51 -5.31 9.36
C ASN A 487 -6.00 -5.04 9.29
N PRO A 488 -5.55 -3.80 9.55
CA PRO A 488 -4.13 -3.49 9.70
C PRO A 488 -3.50 -4.41 10.76
N GLY A 489 -2.45 -5.15 10.38
CA GLY A 489 -1.79 -6.09 11.29
C GLY A 489 -2.50 -7.43 11.51
N ALA A 490 -3.56 -7.75 10.76
CA ALA A 490 -4.22 -9.07 10.83
C ALA A 490 -3.23 -10.23 10.59
N CYS A 491 -2.23 -10.03 9.72
CA CYS A 491 -1.13 -10.96 9.48
C CYS A 491 -0.23 -11.21 10.71
N GLY A 492 -0.37 -10.45 11.80
CA GLY A 492 0.31 -10.69 13.08
C GLY A 492 -0.51 -11.49 14.10
N SER A 493 -1.76 -11.85 13.77
CA SER A 493 -2.73 -12.39 14.75
C SER A 493 -3.27 -13.80 14.45
N SER A 494 -2.98 -14.38 13.29
CA SER A 494 -3.10 -15.83 13.09
C SER A 494 -1.88 -16.53 13.67
N SER A 495 -1.65 -16.34 14.97
CA SER A 495 -0.80 -17.20 15.79
C SER A 495 -1.53 -18.51 16.12
N ASP A 496 -2.30 -19.08 15.19
CA ASP A 496 -2.76 -20.46 15.22
C ASP A 496 -1.60 -21.34 14.79
N GLY A 497 -0.64 -21.42 15.71
CA GLY A 497 0.70 -21.85 15.40
C GLY A 497 1.73 -20.92 16.02
N ILE A 498 1.60 -20.61 17.32
CA ILE A 498 2.79 -20.71 18.17
C ILE A 498 3.26 -22.17 18.04
N ASN A 499 3.87 -22.51 16.91
CA ASN A 499 4.88 -23.54 16.84
C ASN A 499 5.95 -23.03 17.76
N SER A 500 5.74 -23.30 19.05
CA SER A 500 6.76 -23.29 20.09
C SER A 500 8.00 -23.82 19.41
N SER A 501 8.97 -22.94 19.18
CA SER A 501 10.17 -23.25 18.44
C SER A 501 10.95 -24.25 19.29
N ARG A 502 10.58 -25.52 19.15
CA ARG A 502 11.21 -26.63 19.86
C ARG A 502 12.66 -26.61 19.44
N LEU A 503 13.54 -26.59 20.44
CA LEU A 503 14.97 -26.69 20.22
C LEU A 503 15.25 -28.04 19.55
N GLY A 504 15.69 -27.98 18.29
CA GLY A 504 16.00 -29.16 17.51
C GLY A 504 17.40 -29.71 17.82
N PHE A 505 17.61 -31.01 17.56
CA PHE A 505 18.92 -31.65 17.66
C PHE A 505 20.00 -30.91 16.86
N SER A 506 19.64 -30.33 15.70
CA SER A 506 20.56 -29.58 14.84
C SER A 506 21.28 -28.43 15.55
N ASN A 507 20.63 -27.80 16.54
CA ASN A 507 21.15 -26.60 17.20
C ASN A 507 22.18 -26.94 18.28
N PHE A 508 22.12 -28.15 18.85
CA PHE A 508 23.01 -28.61 19.92
C PHE A 508 23.90 -29.79 19.52
N SER A 509 23.84 -30.23 18.25
CA SER A 509 24.63 -31.34 17.74
C SER A 509 26.15 -31.16 17.99
N GLY A 510 26.66 -29.92 17.98
CA GLY A 510 28.06 -29.62 18.29
C GLY A 510 28.47 -29.98 19.73
N LEU A 511 27.59 -29.80 20.72
CA LEU A 511 27.87 -30.18 22.11
C LEU A 511 27.98 -31.71 22.25
N PHE A 512 27.08 -32.45 21.61
CA PHE A 512 27.11 -33.91 21.62
C PHE A 512 28.34 -34.45 20.88
N LEU A 513 28.75 -33.79 19.79
CA LEU A 513 29.97 -34.15 19.06
C LEU A 513 31.22 -33.99 19.95
N ILE A 514 31.35 -32.85 20.65
CA ILE A 514 32.48 -32.62 21.56
C ILE A 514 32.51 -33.69 22.66
N SER A 515 31.39 -33.92 23.34
CA SER A 515 31.29 -34.91 24.42
C SER A 515 31.59 -36.34 23.94
N GLY A 516 31.07 -36.71 22.77
CA GLY A 516 31.31 -38.01 22.15
C GLY A 516 32.79 -38.22 21.79
N LEU A 517 33.43 -37.22 21.18
CA LEU A 517 34.85 -37.26 20.85
C LEU A 517 35.73 -37.35 22.09
N THR A 518 35.47 -36.52 23.11
CA THR A 518 36.26 -36.55 24.35
C THR A 518 36.13 -37.87 25.09
N SER A 519 34.92 -38.42 25.16
CA SER A 519 34.67 -39.72 25.81
C SER A 519 35.32 -40.87 25.04
N GLY A 520 35.24 -40.85 23.70
CA GLY A 520 35.88 -41.84 22.83
C GLY A 520 37.41 -41.79 22.93
N LEU A 521 38.00 -40.59 22.89
CA LEU A 521 39.44 -40.40 23.08
C LEU A 521 39.89 -40.87 24.46
N ALA A 522 39.18 -40.53 25.53
CA ALA A 522 39.50 -40.99 26.88
C ALA A 522 39.45 -42.52 27.00
N LEU A 523 38.45 -43.15 26.38
CA LEU A 523 38.31 -44.61 26.37
C LEU A 523 39.44 -45.27 25.55
N LEU A 524 39.80 -44.70 24.40
CA LEU A 524 40.93 -45.18 23.59
C LEU A 524 42.27 -45.04 24.33
N ILE A 525 42.49 -43.93 25.03
CA ILE A 525 43.68 -43.72 25.86
C ILE A 525 43.72 -44.74 27.01
N SER A 526 42.59 -44.95 27.70
CA SER A 526 42.49 -45.96 28.77
C SER A 526 42.76 -47.38 28.26
N LEU A 527 42.17 -47.75 27.11
CA LEU A 527 42.40 -49.05 26.49
C LEU A 527 43.86 -49.21 26.04
N SER A 528 44.46 -48.18 25.45
CA SER A 528 45.86 -48.24 25.02
C SER A 528 46.82 -48.35 26.21
N ILE A 529 46.55 -47.67 27.33
CA ILE A 529 47.30 -47.82 28.58
C ILE A 529 47.12 -49.25 29.15
N LEU A 530 45.90 -49.79 29.17
CA LEU A 530 45.63 -51.16 29.62
C LEU A 530 46.34 -52.20 28.75
N VAL A 531 46.30 -52.04 27.43
CA VAL A 531 47.00 -52.92 26.47
C VAL A 531 48.51 -52.79 26.63
N TYR A 532 49.04 -51.60 26.88
CA TYR A 532 50.46 -51.38 27.12
C TYR A 532 50.92 -52.01 28.43
N GLN A 533 50.16 -51.86 29.52
CA GLN A 533 50.48 -52.44 30.83
C GLN A 533 50.35 -53.97 30.85
N LYS A 534 49.32 -54.51 30.17
CA LYS A 534 49.13 -55.96 30.01
C LYS A 534 49.85 -56.53 28.80
N ARG A 535 50.73 -55.78 28.12
CA ARG A 535 51.41 -56.27 26.90
C ARG A 535 52.26 -57.50 27.17
N ASP A 536 52.90 -57.57 28.34
CA ASP A 536 53.74 -58.70 28.74
C ASP A 536 52.89 -59.91 29.16
N GLU A 537 51.75 -59.70 29.82
CA GLU A 537 50.79 -60.77 30.16
C GLU A 537 50.03 -61.29 28.91
N LEU A 538 49.58 -60.40 28.04
CA LEU A 538 48.86 -60.74 26.80
C LEU A 538 49.79 -61.41 25.78
N SER A 539 51.06 -61.03 25.71
CA SER A 539 52.05 -61.73 24.87
C SER A 539 52.45 -63.10 25.43
N ALA A 540 52.49 -63.27 26.76
CA ALA A 540 52.66 -64.56 27.42
C ALA A 540 51.46 -65.51 27.23
N GLU A 541 50.23 -64.98 27.29
CA GLU A 541 49.01 -65.78 27.07
C GLU A 541 48.80 -66.11 25.59
N ALA A 542 49.11 -65.17 24.67
CA ALA A 542 49.07 -65.38 23.23
C ALA A 542 50.12 -66.41 22.75
N SER A 543 51.30 -66.45 23.37
CA SER A 543 52.32 -67.47 23.09
C SER A 543 51.92 -68.85 23.66
N ARG A 544 51.29 -68.93 24.83
CA ARG A 544 50.68 -70.17 25.37
C ARG A 544 49.54 -70.72 24.51
N THR A 545 48.65 -69.87 23.99
CA THR A 545 47.56 -70.33 23.10
C THR A 545 48.09 -70.78 21.74
N ARG A 546 49.13 -70.10 21.19
CA ARG A 546 49.82 -70.57 19.98
C ARG A 546 50.49 -71.93 20.20
N SER A 547 51.16 -72.16 21.33
CA SER A 547 51.81 -73.46 21.62
C SER A 547 50.79 -74.59 21.83
N MET A 548 49.67 -74.34 22.53
CA MET A 548 48.59 -75.33 22.71
C MET A 548 47.89 -75.68 21.40
N SER A 549 47.67 -74.71 20.51
CA SER A 549 47.08 -74.96 19.19
C SER A 549 48.01 -75.80 18.28
N LEU A 550 49.32 -75.54 18.31
CA LEU A 550 50.33 -76.31 17.59
C LEU A 550 50.46 -77.74 18.15
N GLN A 551 50.41 -77.93 19.47
CA GLN A 551 50.41 -79.26 20.08
C GLN A 551 49.16 -80.08 19.74
N ARG A 552 47.97 -79.47 19.70
CA ARG A 552 46.74 -80.17 19.28
C ARG A 552 46.77 -80.56 17.81
N LEU A 553 47.34 -79.71 16.95
CA LEU A 553 47.47 -79.98 15.52
C LEU A 553 48.51 -81.08 15.25
N HIS A 554 49.59 -81.13 16.04
CA HIS A 554 50.57 -82.21 15.99
C HIS A 554 49.97 -83.55 16.43
N MET A 555 49.23 -83.58 17.55
CA MET A 555 48.52 -84.80 17.99
C MET A 555 47.45 -85.26 16.99
N TRP A 556 46.79 -84.34 16.29
CA TRP A 556 45.83 -84.68 15.25
C TRP A 556 46.51 -85.28 14.01
N LEU A 557 47.67 -84.75 13.62
CA LEU A 557 48.50 -85.29 12.54
C LEU A 557 49.10 -86.66 12.88
N GLU A 558 49.53 -86.89 14.12
CA GLU A 558 49.96 -88.22 14.59
C GLU A 558 48.81 -89.23 14.62
N ARG A 559 47.60 -88.81 15.01
CA ARG A 559 46.38 -89.65 14.93
C ARG A 559 45.99 -89.97 13.49
N LEU A 560 46.12 -89.02 12.57
CA LEU A 560 45.89 -89.28 11.14
C LEU A 560 46.93 -90.25 10.57
N ARG A 561 48.20 -90.10 10.96
CA ARG A 561 49.28 -90.99 10.52
C ARG A 561 49.08 -92.43 11.02
N THR A 562 48.69 -92.60 12.28
CA THR A 562 48.39 -93.91 12.87
C THR A 562 47.11 -94.52 12.28
N TRP A 563 46.09 -93.72 11.99
CA TRP A 563 44.87 -94.19 11.31
C TRP A 563 45.14 -94.64 9.87
N TYR A 564 45.97 -93.89 9.12
CA TYR A 564 46.35 -94.25 7.75
C TYR A 564 47.22 -95.52 7.70
N GLN A 565 48.10 -95.73 8.69
CA GLN A 565 48.87 -96.98 8.81
C GLN A 565 48.00 -98.17 9.23
N ALA A 566 46.92 -97.95 9.99
CA ALA A 566 46.00 -99.01 10.43
C ALA A 566 45.04 -99.50 9.32
N GLN A 567 44.78 -98.70 8.27
CA GLN A 567 43.94 -99.11 7.14
C GLN A 567 44.71 -99.73 5.96
N GLY A 568 46.04 -99.77 6.00
CA GLY A 568 46.88 -100.33 4.93
C GLY A 568 47.17 -101.83 5.03
N VAL A 569 46.65 -102.55 6.04
CA VAL A 569 46.95 -103.96 6.27
C VAL A 569 45.68 -104.72 6.68
N THR A 570 44.82 -105.02 5.71
CA THR A 570 43.94 -106.22 5.70
C THR A 570 43.10 -106.27 4.41
N HIS A 571 43.70 -106.76 3.33
CA HIS A 571 42.96 -107.52 2.31
C HIS A 571 43.95 -108.44 1.57
N HIS A 572 44.24 -109.58 2.19
CA HIS A 572 44.61 -110.80 1.50
C HIS A 572 43.83 -111.97 2.13
N GLN A 573 43.04 -112.61 1.27
CA GLN A 573 42.20 -113.81 1.41
C GLN A 573 40.87 -113.67 2.17
#